data_AF-A0A9E5I8I4-F1
#
_entry.id   AF-A0A9E5I8I4-F1
#
_cell.length_a   1.000
_cell.length_b   1.000
_cell.length_c   1.000
_cell.angle_alpha   90.00
_cell.angle_beta   90.00
_cell.angle_gamma   90.00
#
_symmetry.space_group_name_H-M   'P 1'
#
loop_
_entity.id
_entity.type
_entity.pdbx_description
1 polymer ?
#
loop_
_entity_poly.entity_id
_entity_poly.type
_entity_poly.pdbx_seq_one_letter_code
_entity_poly.pdbx_strand_id
1 'polypeptide(L)' 'MRRGKPKSRRALDLGCAVGRSSFELAAKVPEVIAIDFSRAFIRAARKLAKNGSLR' A
#
# COMPACT_ATOMS: atom_id res chain seq x y z
N MET A 1 -12.45 2.86 -32.74
CA MET A 1 -11.35 2.89 -31.76
C MET A 1 -11.75 2.06 -30.54
N ARG A 2 -11.15 0.87 -30.32
CA ARG A 2 -11.44 0.06 -29.11
C ARG A 2 -10.64 0.63 -27.94
N ARG A 3 -11.30 1.21 -26.92
CA ARG A 3 -10.65 1.44 -25.61
C ARG A 3 -10.19 0.07 -25.11
N GLY A 4 -8.87 -0.13 -25.00
CA GLY A 4 -8.32 -1.34 -24.38
C GLY A 4 -8.92 -1.51 -22.98
N LYS A 5 -9.11 -2.77 -22.55
CA LYS A 5 -9.63 -3.09 -21.21
C LYS A 5 -8.92 -2.20 -20.17
N PRO A 6 -9.65 -1.57 -19.23
CA PRO A 6 -9.00 -0.81 -18.18
C PRO A 6 -8.03 -1.74 -17.47
N LYS A 7 -6.75 -1.36 -17.42
CA LYS A 7 -5.76 -2.05 -16.58
C LYS A 7 -6.32 -2.08 -15.15
N SER A 8 -6.03 -3.15 -14.41
CA SER A 8 -6.38 -3.25 -12.99
C SER A 8 -6.13 -1.92 -12.28
N ARG A 9 -7.11 -1.44 -11.50
CA ARG A 9 -6.97 -0.17 -10.76
C ARG A 9 -5.83 -0.35 -9.76
N ARG A 10 -4.82 0.51 -9.81
CA ARG A 10 -3.71 0.53 -8.84
C ARG A 10 -3.74 1.83 -8.07
N ALA A 11 -3.34 1.79 -6.81
CA ALA A 11 -3.12 2.99 -6.00
C ALA A 11 -1.64 3.17 -5.65
N LEU A 12 -1.24 4.43 -5.46
CA LEU A 12 0.08 4.82 -4.99
C LEU A 12 -0.10 5.64 -3.70
N ASP A 13 0.54 5.21 -2.63
CA ASP A 13 0.54 5.89 -1.33
C ASP A 13 1.95 6.45 -1.07
N LEU A 14 2.11 7.76 -1.30
CA LEU A 14 3.37 8.49 -1.16
C LEU A 14 3.51 9.01 0.27
N GLY A 15 4.58 8.62 0.97
CA GLY A 15 4.75 8.94 2.38
C GLY A 15 3.85 8.09 3.26
N CYS A 16 3.87 6.78 3.04
CA CYS A 16 2.92 5.86 3.66
C CYS A 16 3.08 5.70 5.18
N ALA A 17 4.17 6.21 5.77
CA ALA A 17 4.57 5.96 7.14
C ALA A 17 4.49 4.45 7.46
N VAL A 18 3.72 4.06 8.48
CA VAL A 18 3.53 2.65 8.87
C VAL A 18 2.44 1.91 8.07
N GLY A 19 1.87 2.54 7.05
CA GLY A 19 1.02 1.88 6.05
C GLY A 19 -0.50 1.93 6.29
N ARG A 20 -1.00 2.74 7.24
CA ARG A 20 -2.44 2.79 7.56
C ARG A 20 -3.30 3.03 6.32
N SER A 21 -3.06 4.12 5.61
CA SER A 21 -3.80 4.46 4.39
C SER A 21 -3.63 3.41 3.30
N SER A 22 -2.43 2.83 3.17
CA SER A 22 -2.15 1.75 2.22
C SER A 22 -3.01 0.51 2.47
N PHE A 23 -3.21 0.12 3.74
CA PHE A 23 -4.05 -1.02 4.11
C PHE A 23 -5.53 -0.74 3.79
N GLU A 24 -6.01 0.46 4.08
CA GLU A 24 -7.37 0.89 3.71
C GLU A 24 -7.57 0.92 2.18
N LEU A 25 -6.55 1.33 1.42
CA LEU A 25 -6.58 1.33 -0.05
C LEU A 25 -6.58 -0.10 -0.61
N ALA A 26 -5.87 -1.03 0.02
CA ALA A 26 -5.79 -2.42 -0.42
C ALA A 26 -7.15 -3.14 -0.36
N ALA A 27 -8.08 -2.67 0.48
CA ALA A 27 -9.45 -3.16 0.48
C ALA A 27 -10.29 -2.68 -0.73
N LYS A 28 -9.83 -1.65 -1.45
CA LYS A 28 -10.58 -0.97 -2.53
C LYS A 28 -10.01 -1.22 -3.91
N VAL A 29 -8.73 -1.56 -4.02
CA VAL A 29 -8.03 -1.77 -5.29
C VAL A 29 -7.18 -3.04 -5.24
N PRO A 30 -6.99 -3.76 -6.37
CA PRO A 30 -6.22 -5.01 -6.41
C PRO A 30 -4.73 -4.85 -6.10
N GLU A 31 -4.16 -3.65 -6.23
CA GLU A 31 -2.74 -3.42 -5.96
C GLU A 31 -2.51 -2.01 -5.40
N VAL A 32 -1.73 -1.93 -4.32
CA VAL A 32 -1.24 -0.68 -3.73
C VAL A 32 0.26 -0.69 -3.70
N ILE A 33 0.89 0.34 -4.26
CA ILE A 33 2.31 0.61 -4.10
C ILE A 33 2.44 1.67 -2.99
N ALA A 34 3.09 1.32 -1.89
CA ALA A 34 3.28 2.22 -0.75
C ALA A 34 4.77 2.51 -0.58
N ILE A 35 5.14 3.80 -0.51
CA ILE A 35 6.53 4.22 -0.37
C ILE A 35 6.70 5.22 0.76
N ASP A 36 7.82 5.12 1.47
CA ASP A 36 8.26 6.06 2.49
C ASP A 36 9.80 6.06 2.53
N PHE A 37 10.39 7.22 2.79
CA PHE A 37 11.84 7.36 2.89
C PHE A 37 12.39 6.73 4.19
N SER A 38 11.60 6.70 5.26
CA SER A 38 11.98 6.14 6.55
C SER A 38 12.04 4.61 6.51
N ARG A 39 13.26 4.06 6.52
CA ARG A 39 13.48 2.62 6.66
C ARG A 39 12.85 2.06 7.93
N ALA A 40 12.77 2.85 9.01
CA ALA A 40 12.12 2.42 10.26
C ALA A 40 10.62 2.22 10.06
N PHE A 41 9.95 3.16 9.38
CA PHE A 41 8.53 3.04 9.05
C PHE A 41 8.26 1.89 8.10
N ILE A 42 9.05 1.72 7.04
CA ILE A 42 8.88 0.57 6.13
C ILE A 42 9.07 -0.77 6.86
N ARG A 43 10.02 -0.88 7.80
CA ARG A 43 10.15 -2.09 8.63
C ARG A 43 8.93 -2.33 9.51
N ALA A 44 8.42 -1.28 10.16
CA ALA A 44 7.22 -1.37 10.99
C ALA A 44 5.98 -1.73 10.17
N ALA A 45 5.78 -1.11 9.01
CA ALA A 45 4.70 -1.40 8.07
C ALA A 45 4.71 -2.87 7.62
N ARG A 46 5.89 -3.40 7.28
CA ARG A 46 6.04 -4.82 6.92
C ARG A 46 5.70 -5.76 8.08
N LYS A 47 6.09 -5.41 9.31
CA LYS A 47 5.71 -6.18 10.51
C LYS A 47 4.19 -6.13 10.75
N LEU A 48 3.58 -4.95 10.63
CA LEU A 48 2.12 -4.79 10.74
C LEU A 48 1.39 -5.61 9.68
N ALA A 49 1.83 -5.56 8.42
CA ALA A 49 1.23 -6.32 7.34
C ALA A 49 1.31 -7.84 7.56
N LYS A 50 2.42 -8.33 8.14
CA LYS A 50 2.62 -9.76 8.41
C LYS A 50 1.89 -10.24 9.67
N ASN A 51 1.88 -9.42 10.73
CA ASN A 51 1.54 -9.86 12.08
C ASN A 51 0.23 -9.25 12.62
N GLY A 52 -0.32 -8.22 11.95
CA GLY A 52 -1.49 -7.46 12.43
C GLY A 52 -1.19 -6.48 13.57
N SER A 53 -0.03 -6.58 14.23
CA SER A 53 0.35 -5.72 15.35
C SER A 53 1.87 -5.49 15.44
N LEU A 54 2.27 -4.41 16.11
CA LEU A 54 3.64 -4.21 16.59
C LEU A 54 3.66 -4.57 18.08
N ARG A 55 4.58 -5.45 18.45
CA ARG A 55 4.94 -5.75 19.84
C ARG A 55 6.26 -5.07 20.16
#